data_AF-A0A662GVR1-F1
#
_entry.id   AF-A0A662GVR1-F1
#
_cell.length_a   1.000
_cell.length_b   1.000
_cell.length_c   1.000
_cell.angle_alpha   90.00
_cell.angle_beta   90.00
_cell.angle_gamma   90.00
#
_symmetry.space_group_name_H-M   'P 1'
#
loop_
_entity.id
_entity.type
_entity.pdbx_description
1 polymer ?
#
loop_
_entity_poly.entity_id
_entity_poly.type
_entity_poly.pdbx_seq_one_letter_code
_entity_poly.pdbx_strand_id
1 'polypeptide(L)' 'MAFGPVPSRRLGRSLGVNNLPEKVCTYSCVYCQAGRTRVLTTGRRRFYDPER' A
#
# COMPACT_ATOMS: atom_id res chain seq x y z
N MET A 1 3.54 4.00 5.21
CA MET A 1 2.72 4.12 6.44
C MET A 1 3.06 2.96 7.38
N ALA A 2 3.20 3.21 8.69
CA ALA A 2 3.48 2.17 9.68
C ALA A 2 2.22 1.87 10.51
N PHE A 3 2.06 0.61 10.95
CA PHE A 3 0.89 0.10 11.66
C PHE A 3 1.31 -0.71 12.88
N GLY A 4 0.68 -0.47 14.02
CA GLY A 4 1.00 -1.15 15.27
C GLY A 4 1.64 -0.22 16.30
N PRO A 5 2.09 -0.76 17.46
CA PRO A 5 2.46 -2.14 17.71
C PRO A 5 1.26 -3.10 17.84
N VAL A 6 1.31 -4.23 17.15
CA VAL A 6 0.33 -5.31 17.24
C VAL A 6 0.88 -6.42 18.12
N PRO A 7 0.10 -6.97 19.08
CA PRO A 7 0.51 -8.13 19.85
C PRO A 7 0.88 -9.30 18.93
N SER A 8 2.11 -9.79 19.04
CA SER A 8 2.62 -10.90 18.26
C SER A 8 2.87 -12.10 19.17
N ARG A 9 2.26 -13.24 18.85
CA ARG A 9 2.49 -14.49 19.58
C ARG A 9 3.93 -15.01 19.45
N ARG A 10 4.65 -14.66 18.38
CA ARG A 10 6.05 -15.10 18.16
C ARG A 10 7.10 -14.12 18.70
N LEU A 11 6.83 -12.82 18.62
CA LEU A 11 7.83 -11.76 18.87
C LEU A 11 7.43 -10.80 20.01
N GLY A 12 6.31 -11.04 20.70
CA GLY A 12 5.72 -10.14 21.69
C GLY A 12 5.01 -8.95 21.04
N ARG A 13 5.70 -8.21 20.18
CA ARG A 13 5.15 -7.08 19.42
C ARG A 13 5.63 -7.09 17.97
N SER A 14 4.76 -6.66 17.06
CA SER A 14 5.10 -6.44 15.66
C SER A 14 4.73 -5.03 15.21
N LEU A 15 5.50 -4.50 14.27
CA LEU A 15 5.21 -3.27 13.56
C LEU A 15 5.06 -3.62 12.08
N GLY A 16 3.89 -3.36 11.51
CA GLY A 16 3.66 -3.45 10.08
C GLY A 16 4.19 -2.21 9.38
N VAL A 17 4.91 -2.37 8.28
CA VAL A 17 5.36 -1.26 7.43
C VAL A 17 4.77 -1.46 6.04
N ASN A 18 3.98 -0.50 5.59
CA ASN A 18 3.53 -0.45 4.20
C ASN A 18 4.49 0.41 3.38
N ASN A 19 5.17 -0.26 2.45
CA ASN A 19 6.13 0.29 1.50
C ASN A 19 5.49 0.67 0.14
N LEU A 20 4.16 0.65 0.04
CA LEU A 20 3.49 1.06 -1.19
C LEU A 20 3.71 2.58 -1.43
N PRO A 21 4.09 3.00 -2.65
CA PRO A 21 4.14 4.41 -3.04
C PRO A 21 2.72 5.00 -3.22
N GLU A 22 2.61 6.14 -3.90
CA GLU A 22 1.31 6.76 -4.19
C GLU A 22 0.30 5.78 -4.79
N LYS A 23 -0.94 5.82 -4.27
CA LYS A 23 -2.00 4.91 -4.66
C LYS A 23 -2.49 5.16 -6.09
N VAL A 24 -2.34 4.14 -6.94
CA VAL A 24 -2.90 4.03 -8.29
C VAL A 24 -3.93 2.90 -8.31
N CYS A 25 -5.18 3.18 -8.68
CA CYS A 25 -6.26 2.19 -8.64
C CYS A 25 -7.36 2.54 -9.63
N THR A 26 -8.09 1.56 -10.15
CA THR A 26 -9.29 1.76 -10.99
C THR A 26 -10.48 2.37 -10.24
N TYR A 27 -10.42 2.40 -8.91
CA TYR A 27 -11.48 2.88 -8.02
C TYR A 27 -10.93 3.87 -6.98
N SER A 28 -11.82 4.67 -6.39
CA SER A 28 -11.51 5.56 -5.25
C SER A 28 -12.44 5.31 -4.06
N CYS A 29 -12.38 4.09 -3.50
CA CYS A 29 -13.19 3.69 -2.35
C CYS A 29 -12.89 4.52 -1.10
N VAL A 30 -13.94 5.03 -0.44
CA VAL A 30 -13.86 5.80 0.83
C VAL A 30 -13.34 4.99 2.00
N TYR A 31 -13.42 3.65 1.92
CA TYR A 31 -12.95 2.73 2.96
C TYR A 31 -11.53 2.21 2.72
N CYS A 32 -10.82 2.73 1.71
CA CYS A 32 -9.50 2.23 1.39
C CYS A 32 -8.46 2.66 2.43
N GLN A 33 -7.79 1.69 3.06
CA GLN A 33 -6.72 1.95 4.05
C GLN A 33 -5.51 2.68 3.46
N ALA A 34 -5.29 2.58 2.14
CA ALA A 34 -4.26 3.34 1.43
C ALA A 34 -4.70 4.78 1.08
N GLY A 35 -5.90 5.20 1.50
CA GLY A 35 -6.44 6.54 1.29
C GLY A 35 -7.11 6.74 -0.07
N ARG A 36 -7.35 8.02 -0.42
CA ARG A 36 -7.95 8.43 -1.69
C ARG A 36 -7.01 8.12 -2.85
N THR A 37 -7.58 7.69 -3.97
CA THR A 37 -6.80 7.38 -5.18
C THR A 37 -6.39 8.67 -5.87
N ARG A 38 -5.09 8.87 -6.11
CA ARG A 38 -4.58 10.04 -6.85
C ARG A 38 -4.61 9.84 -8.35
N VAL A 39 -4.41 8.59 -8.79
CA VAL A 39 -4.41 8.22 -10.22
C VAL A 39 -5.45 7.14 -10.47
N LEU A 40 -6.56 7.53 -11.09
CA LEU A 40 -7.56 6.58 -11.59
C LEU A 40 -7.20 6.12 -13.00
N THR A 41 -6.96 4.83 -13.17
CA THR A 41 -6.66 4.26 -14.49
C THR A 41 -6.98 2.77 -14.55
N THR A 42 -7.44 2.32 -15.71
CA THR A 42 -7.60 0.91 -16.09
C THR A 42 -6.45 0.40 -16.96
N GLY A 43 -5.56 1.29 -17.42
CA GLY A 43 -4.43 0.95 -18.28
C GLY A 43 -3.27 0.35 -17.48
N ARG A 44 -2.84 -0.86 -17.84
CA ARG A 44 -1.69 -1.52 -17.23
C ARG A 44 -0.39 -0.85 -17.68
N ARG A 45 0.54 -0.63 -16.74
CA ARG A 45 1.87 -0.05 -16.98
C ARG A 45 2.92 -0.80 -16.15
N ARG A 46 4.19 -0.74 -16.56
CA ARG A 46 5.31 -1.25 -15.74
C ARG A 46 5.48 -0.35 -14.53
N PHE A 47 5.74 -0.94 -13.36
CA PHE A 47 5.96 -0.20 -12.11
C PHE A 47 7.41 0.32 -12.01
N TYR A 48 8.37 -0.48 -12.45
CA TYR A 48 9.77 -0.11 -12.69
C TYR A 48 10.26 -0.77 -13.98
N ASP A 49 11.37 -0.27 -14.51
CA ASP A 49 12.07 -0.88 -15.63
C ASP A 49 12.94 -2.05 -15.12
N PRO A 50 12.76 -3.29 -15.59
CA PRO A 50 13.59 -4.42 -15.16
C PRO A 50 15.06 -4.32 -15.59
N GLU A 51 15.39 -3.47 -16.57
CA GLU A 51 16.77 -3.31 -17.08
C GLU A 51 17.55 -2.19 -16.36
N ARG A 52 16.91 -1.52 -15.39
CA ARG A 52 17.52 -0.47 -14.58
C ARG A 52 18.29 -1.02 -13.38
#